data_AF-A0A0J8FPK1-F1
#
_entry.id   AF-A0A0J8FPK1-F1
#
_cell.length_a   1.000
_cell.length_b   1.000
_cell.length_c   1.000
_cell.angle_alpha   90.00
_cell.angle_beta   90.00
_cell.angle_gamma   90.00
#
_symmetry.space_group_name_H-M   'P 1'
#
loop_
_entity.id
_entity.type
_entity.pdbx_description
1 polymer ?
#
loop_
_entity_poly.entity_id
_entity_poly.type
_entity_poly.pdbx_seq_one_letter_code
_entity_poly.pdbx_strand_id
1 'polypeptide(L)'
;MTEYSGRSVSYYTVFIKSPTTPAKCPYSAECNDIIEALGMNYAEGNAFKAIWRRAAQRTLGKAKVGAKPDGLYDAEKVAFFGERLVEQSKQFKEQGVIK
;
A
#
# COMPACT_ATOMS: atom_id res chain seq x y z
N MET A 1 -1.41 5.70 -22.75
CA MET A 1 -2.72 6.26 -22.34
C MET A 1 -2.60 6.69 -20.89
N THR A 2 -2.70 7.98 -20.62
CA THR A 2 -2.66 8.59 -19.28
C THR A 2 -4.00 8.36 -18.59
N GLU A 3 -4.11 7.31 -17.77
CA GLU A 3 -5.34 7.02 -17.02
C GLU A 3 -5.50 7.97 -15.83
N TYR A 4 -6.14 9.12 -16.08
CA TYR A 4 -6.73 9.98 -15.04
C TYR A 4 -8.07 9.39 -14.62
N SER A 5 -8.06 8.24 -13.94
CA SER A 5 -9.29 7.67 -13.40
C SER A 5 -9.16 7.41 -11.90
N GLY A 6 -10.26 7.58 -11.17
CA GLY A 6 -10.41 7.05 -9.81
C GLY A 6 -10.71 5.54 -9.79
N ARG A 7 -10.54 4.85 -10.93
CA ARG A 7 -10.85 3.42 -11.11
C ARG A 7 -9.58 2.58 -10.94
N SER A 8 -9.68 1.28 -11.15
CA SER A 8 -8.53 0.37 -11.16
C SER A 8 -7.49 0.85 -12.17
N VAL A 9 -6.23 0.98 -11.74
CA VAL A 9 -5.11 1.50 -12.54
C VAL A 9 -3.86 0.65 -12.31
N SER A 10 -3.10 0.44 -13.39
CA SER A 10 -2.05 -0.59 -13.52
C SER A 10 -0.80 -0.43 -12.64
N TYR A 11 -0.63 0.72 -11.98
CA TYR A 11 0.45 0.93 -11.00
C TYR A 11 0.13 0.36 -9.62
N TYR A 12 -1.06 -0.22 -9.42
CA TYR A 12 -1.40 -1.02 -8.24
C TYR A 12 -1.18 -2.53 -8.41
N THR A 13 -1.01 -2.99 -9.65
CA THR A 13 -0.72 -4.39 -9.96
C THR A 13 0.78 -4.66 -9.93
N VAL A 14 1.22 -5.77 -9.35
CA VAL A 14 2.61 -6.27 -9.43
C VAL A 14 2.59 -7.75 -9.81
N PHE A 15 3.36 -8.13 -10.83
CA PHE A 15 3.53 -9.54 -11.20
C PHE A 15 4.64 -10.17 -10.36
N ILE A 16 4.30 -11.21 -9.60
CA ILE A 16 5.20 -11.95 -8.74
C ILE A 16 5.65 -13.21 -9.49
N LYS A 17 6.83 -13.11 -10.12
CA LYS A 17 7.40 -14.17 -10.96
C LYS A 17 7.86 -15.39 -10.15
N SER A 18 8.39 -15.18 -8.95
CA SER A 18 8.94 -16.24 -8.11
C SER A 18 8.40 -16.10 -6.68
N PRO A 19 7.20 -16.64 -6.39
CA PRO A 19 6.64 -16.63 -5.06
C PRO A 19 7.58 -17.26 -4.03
N THR A 20 7.59 -16.74 -2.80
CA THR A 20 8.48 -17.25 -1.73
C THR A 20 8.06 -18.61 -1.19
N THR A 21 6.79 -19.01 -1.38
CA THR A 21 6.32 -20.37 -1.12
C THR A 21 6.56 -21.22 -2.37
N PRO A 22 7.39 -22.28 -2.33
CA PRO A 22 7.80 -23.02 -3.53
C PRO A 22 6.66 -23.64 -4.35
N ALA A 23 5.57 -24.04 -3.69
CA ALA A 23 4.40 -24.63 -4.34
C ALA A 23 3.47 -23.62 -5.02
N LYS A 24 3.68 -22.30 -4.84
CA LYS A 24 2.80 -21.29 -5.41
C LYS A 24 3.21 -20.97 -6.84
N CYS A 25 2.23 -20.99 -7.74
CA CYS A 25 2.40 -20.48 -9.10
C CYS A 25 2.63 -18.96 -9.09
N PRO A 26 3.37 -18.42 -10.08
CA PRO A 26 3.45 -16.98 -10.31
C PRO A 26 2.06 -16.35 -10.41
N TYR A 27 1.90 -15.14 -9.89
CA TYR A 27 0.59 -14.48 -9.83
C TYR A 27 0.71 -12.96 -9.94
N SER A 28 -0.37 -12.30 -10.33
CA SER A 28 -0.51 -10.86 -10.24
C SER A 28 -1.15 -10.50 -8.90
N ALA A 29 -0.49 -9.65 -8.14
CA ALA A 29 -1.02 -9.10 -6.90
C ALA A 29 -1.54 -7.69 -7.16
N GLU A 30 -2.78 -7.42 -6.74
CA GLU A 30 -3.35 -6.09 -6.70
C GLU A 30 -3.23 -5.52 -5.28
N CYS A 31 -2.71 -4.31 -5.15
CA CYS A 31 -2.59 -3.65 -3.86
C CYS A 31 -3.95 -3.56 -3.13
N ASN A 32 -5.04 -3.33 -3.87
CA ASN A 32 -6.37 -3.17 -3.28
C ASN A 32 -6.94 -4.50 -2.76
N ASP A 33 -6.75 -5.59 -3.50
CA ASP A 33 -7.19 -6.94 -3.08
C ASP A 33 -6.54 -7.34 -1.76
N ILE A 34 -5.26 -7.00 -1.56
CA ILE A 34 -4.54 -7.27 -0.31
C ILE A 34 -5.09 -6.42 0.84
N ILE A 35 -5.40 -5.14 0.60
CA ILE A 35 -6.00 -4.23 1.58
C ILE A 35 -7.35 -4.79 2.05
N GLU A 36 -8.20 -5.20 1.10
CA GLU A 36 -9.53 -5.75 1.39
C GLU A 36 -9.45 -7.13 2.06
N ALA A 37 -8.59 -8.03 1.59
CA ALA A 37 -8.42 -9.37 2.16
C ALA A 37 -7.90 -9.36 3.61
N LEU A 38 -7.11 -8.34 3.98
CA LEU A 38 -6.63 -8.15 5.34
C LEU A 38 -7.61 -7.34 6.22
N GLY A 39 -8.72 -6.83 5.66
CA GLY A 39 -9.66 -5.99 6.40
C GLY A 39 -9.03 -4.71 6.93
N MET A 40 -8.03 -4.16 6.21
CA MET A 40 -7.27 -3.01 6.67
C MET A 40 -8.18 -1.80 6.90
N ASN A 41 -7.96 -1.12 8.02
CA ASN A 41 -8.63 0.14 8.30
C ASN A 41 -8.07 1.28 7.41
N TYR A 42 -8.68 2.46 7.49
CA TYR A 42 -8.31 3.59 6.63
C TYR A 42 -6.83 4.01 6.77
N ALA A 43 -6.24 3.91 7.97
CA ALA A 43 -4.85 4.29 8.21
C ALA A 43 -3.90 3.23 7.64
N GLU A 44 -4.17 1.95 7.91
CA GLU A 44 -3.38 0.82 7.42
C GLU A 44 -3.35 0.78 5.90
N GLY A 45 -4.52 0.84 5.27
CA GLY A 45 -4.65 0.80 3.82
C GLY A 45 -3.94 1.96 3.13
N ASN A 46 -4.03 3.17 3.67
CA ASN A 46 -3.34 4.32 3.09
C ASN A 46 -1.82 4.29 3.29
N ALA A 47 -1.32 3.84 4.44
CA ALA A 47 0.10 3.67 4.68
C ALA A 47 0.68 2.57 3.76
N PHE A 48 0.03 1.41 3.69
CA PHE A 48 0.43 0.30 2.82
C PHE A 48 0.45 0.72 1.35
N LYS A 49 -0.61 1.36 0.87
CA LYS A 49 -0.72 1.85 -0.51
C LYS A 49 0.34 2.89 -0.86
N ALA A 50 0.73 3.74 0.09
CA ALA A 50 1.82 4.70 -0.11
C ALA A 50 3.18 3.99 -0.26
N ILE A 51 3.48 3.02 0.60
CA ILE A 51 4.69 2.18 0.47
C ILE A 51 4.71 1.47 -0.88
N TRP A 52 3.58 0.87 -1.27
CA TRP A 52 3.43 0.16 -2.54
C TRP A 52 3.74 1.05 -3.74
N ARG A 53 3.08 2.21 -3.85
CA ARG A 53 3.31 3.17 -4.95
C ARG A 53 4.76 3.62 -5.00
N ARG A 54 5.32 4.00 -3.85
CA ARG A 54 6.70 4.47 -3.75
C ARG A 54 7.70 3.41 -4.23
N ALA A 55 7.49 2.15 -3.86
CA ALA A 55 8.32 1.03 -4.29
C ALA A 55 8.13 0.73 -5.78
N ALA A 56 6.89 0.65 -6.26
CA ALA A 56 6.55 0.37 -7.65
C ALA A 56 7.11 1.44 -8.61
N GLN A 57 7.04 2.72 -8.24
CA GLN A 57 7.65 3.79 -9.03
C GLN A 57 9.17 3.66 -9.07
N ARG A 58 9.83 3.50 -7.91
CA ARG A 58 11.29 3.45 -7.81
C ARG A 58 11.90 2.21 -8.47
N THR A 59 11.21 1.07 -8.46
CA THR A 59 11.79 -0.23 -8.87
C THR A 59 11.22 -0.77 -10.18
N LEU A 60 9.97 -0.42 -10.52
CA LEU A 60 9.27 -0.93 -11.69
C LEU A 60 8.93 0.18 -12.71
N GLY A 61 9.25 1.45 -12.41
CA GLY A 61 8.86 2.60 -13.23
C GLY A 61 7.35 2.86 -13.27
N LYS A 62 6.57 2.19 -12.40
CA LYS A 62 5.11 2.33 -12.34
C LYS A 62 4.74 3.57 -11.52
N ALA A 63 4.59 4.70 -12.19
CA ALA A 63 4.26 5.97 -11.55
C ALA A 63 2.81 6.37 -11.82
N LYS A 64 2.16 6.95 -10.80
CA LYS A 64 0.95 7.73 -11.02
C LYS A 64 1.30 8.97 -11.84
N VAL A 65 0.41 9.37 -12.75
CA VAL A 65 0.61 10.61 -13.54
C VAL A 65 0.81 11.80 -12.60
N GLY A 66 1.87 12.57 -12.82
CA GLY A 66 2.26 13.71 -11.98
C GLY A 66 2.99 13.36 -10.68
N ALA A 67 3.30 12.08 -10.43
CA ALA A 67 4.13 11.69 -9.29
C ALA A 67 5.56 12.21 -9.45
N LYS A 68 6.09 12.85 -8.40
CA LYS A 68 7.50 13.26 -8.36
C LYS A 68 8.41 12.04 -8.18
N PRO A 69 9.59 12.01 -8.81
CA PRO A 69 10.52 10.88 -8.70
C PRO A 69 11.22 10.78 -7.34
N ASP A 70 11.18 11.85 -6.54
CA ASP A 70 11.80 11.91 -5.20
C ASP A 70 11.13 11.00 -4.16
N GLY A 71 9.88 10.57 -4.40
CA GLY A 71 9.11 9.73 -3.47
C GLY A 71 8.72 10.42 -2.16
N LEU A 72 8.88 11.74 -2.05
CA LEU A 72 8.61 12.49 -0.82
C LEU A 72 7.13 12.43 -0.46
N TYR A 73 6.24 12.63 -1.43
CA TYR A 73 4.80 12.61 -1.21
C TYR A 73 4.30 11.30 -0.57
N ASP A 74 4.75 10.15 -1.10
CA ASP A 74 4.34 8.86 -0.52
C ASP A 74 5.01 8.62 0.84
N ALA A 75 6.24 9.11 1.07
CA ALA A 75 6.88 9.02 2.38
C ALA A 75 6.14 9.84 3.44
N GLU A 76 5.71 11.06 3.11
CA GLU A 76 4.88 11.90 3.98
C GLU A 76 3.53 11.25 4.28
N LYS A 77 2.91 10.57 3.30
CA LYS A 77 1.70 9.77 3.53
C LYS A 77 1.95 8.65 4.52
N VAL A 78 3.08 7.95 4.43
CA VAL A 78 3.45 6.91 5.40
C VAL A 78 3.59 7.50 6.81
N ALA A 79 4.29 8.63 6.97
CA ALA A 79 4.43 9.29 8.27
C ALA A 79 3.06 9.68 8.87
N PHE A 80 2.24 10.39 8.09
CA PHE A 80 0.93 10.88 8.51
C PHE A 80 -0.06 9.79 8.91
N PHE A 81 -0.10 8.67 8.18
CA PHE A 81 -0.94 7.54 8.55
C PHE A 81 -0.29 6.65 9.61
N GLY A 82 1.04 6.59 9.67
CA GLY A 82 1.79 5.92 10.73
C GLY A 82 1.53 6.51 12.12
N GLU A 83 1.50 7.84 12.23
CA GLU A 83 1.11 8.53 13.47
C GLU A 83 -0.30 8.13 13.92
N ARG A 84 -1.24 7.98 12.98
CA ARG A 84 -2.60 7.51 13.32
C ARG A 84 -2.64 6.08 13.79
N LEU A 85 -1.82 5.20 13.23
CA LEU A 85 -1.70 3.81 13.69
C LEU A 85 -1.20 3.76 15.14
N VAL A 86 -0.25 4.64 15.50
CA VAL A 86 0.23 4.78 16.88
C VAL A 86 -0.91 5.21 17.80
N GLU A 87 -1.66 6.25 17.44
CA GLU A 87 -2.79 6.71 18.26
C GLU A 87 -3.92 5.68 18.38
N GLN A 88 -4.28 5.00 17.30
CA GLN A 88 -5.23 3.88 17.34
C GLN A 88 -4.75 2.78 18.29
N SER A 89 -3.47 2.42 18.22
CA SER A 89 -2.89 1.39 19.10
C SER A 89 -2.89 1.79 20.57
N LYS A 90 -2.63 3.07 20.89
CA LYS A 90 -2.74 3.60 22.25
C LYS A 90 -4.18 3.49 22.76
N GLN A 91 -5.15 3.92 21.95
CA GLN A 91 -6.59 3.83 22.30
C GLN A 91 -7.02 2.37 22.53
N PHE A 92 -6.59 1.42 21.69
CA PHE A 92 -6.89 0.00 21.89
C PHE A 92 -6.32 -0.56 23.20
N LYS A 93 -5.10 -0.14 23.59
CA LYS A 93 -4.50 -0.52 24.87
C LYS A 93 -5.25 0.06 26.07
N GLU A 94 -5.62 1.33 26.01
CA GLU A 94 -6.37 2.03 27.06
C GLU A 94 -7.76 1.43 27.26
N GLN A 95 -8.40 0.96 26.18
CA GLN A 95 -9.71 0.32 26.22
C GLN A 95 -9.69 -1.15 26.68
N GLY A 96 -8.51 -1.72 26.97
CA GLY A 96 -8.38 -3.10 27.48
C GLY A 96 -8.82 -4.18 26.49
N VAL A 97 -8.89 -3.86 25.19
CA VAL A 97 -9.37 -4.76 24.13
C VAL A 97 -8.34 -5.85 23.79
N ILE A 98 -7.11 -5.71 24.27
CA ILE A 98 -6.07 -6.75 24.21
C ILE A 98 -5.54 -6.96 25.62
N LYS A 99 -5.83 -8.13 26.19
CA LYS A 99 -5.11 -8.70 27.33
C LYS A 99 -3.97 -9.57 26.84
#